data_AF-A0A0F9BJG0-F1
#
_entry.id   AF-A0A0F9BJG0-F1
#
_cell.length_a   1.000
_cell.length_b   1.000
_cell.length_c   1.000
_cell.angle_alpha   90.00
_cell.angle_beta   90.00
_cell.angle_gamma   90.00
#
_symmetry.space_group_name_H-M   'P 1'
#
loop_
_entity.id
_entity.type
_entity.pdbx_description
1 polymer ?
#
loop_
_entity_poly.entity_id
_entity_poly.type
_entity_poly.pdbx_seq_one_letter_code
_entity_poly.pdbx_strand_id
1 'polypeptide(L)'
;TQTKNILAKCSYEHDALIYNINRGKIKFDAESDQPEKFYYCVACNRWLTFKGKEKHITSGTSQTCVNKAIQEDILGFKKGLTLFVKGSHDVMKFQFSCSEDIVNKGESSINEYYVTLKEVILQSILLTFNMSERELGGILLPIPDSKESVIIIYETEEGGIGALKSLFSNNIRYQRFLNMMSEVIHIKDIDSLEEYEDSCKRACYNCLLGYWNQRDHRYLNRQLVKPLIQAFKDSKIEYISVDPIEVQIEKLKNLLGSGLDSQLEKRVLDFMLKLKIRLPDHAQYPFYEQNPDTGKKKILTIADYYYEKLRLCVFVDGPPHNKPDVKESDNQKRRKLRGQGNGVCELDFHTGIGDGQPISDELIKRRLEKFLNDYDILRA
;
A
#
# COMPACT_ATOMS: atom_id res chain seq x y z
N THR A 1 -15.25 30.65 -15.38
CA THR A 1 -15.15 29.24 -14.96
C THR A 1 -14.85 29.25 -13.47
N GLN A 2 -15.85 29.04 -12.61
CA GLN A 2 -15.61 29.00 -11.16
C GLN A 2 -14.63 27.85 -10.88
N THR A 3 -13.48 28.17 -10.29
CA THR A 3 -12.55 27.19 -9.74
C THR A 3 -13.33 26.37 -8.72
N LYS A 4 -13.70 25.13 -9.07
CA LYS A 4 -14.38 24.23 -8.13
C LYS A 4 -13.43 23.99 -6.96
N ASN A 5 -13.89 24.32 -5.75
CA ASN A 5 -13.12 24.03 -4.54
C ASN A 5 -13.22 22.53 -4.25
N ILE A 6 -12.15 21.77 -4.49
CA ILE A 6 -12.12 20.32 -4.25
C ILE A 6 -11.76 20.09 -2.78
N LEU A 7 -12.72 19.61 -2.00
CA LEU A 7 -12.52 19.32 -0.57
C LEU A 7 -11.78 18.00 -0.33
N ALA A 8 -12.04 17.01 -1.18
CA ALA A 8 -11.47 15.69 -1.07
C ALA A 8 -11.38 15.01 -2.45
N LYS A 9 -10.36 14.17 -2.62
CA LYS A 9 -10.29 13.18 -3.70
C LYS A 9 -10.44 11.80 -3.08
N CYS A 10 -11.32 10.98 -3.66
CA CYS A 10 -11.58 9.65 -3.16
C CYS A 10 -11.49 8.62 -4.29
N SER A 11 -10.99 7.43 -3.98
CA SER A 11 -11.01 6.29 -4.90
C SER A 11 -11.37 5.00 -4.19
N TYR A 12 -12.05 4.11 -4.90
CA TYR A 12 -12.41 2.78 -4.43
C TYR A 12 -11.61 1.74 -5.20
N GLU A 13 -11.07 0.76 -4.48
CA GLU A 13 -10.36 -0.39 -5.03
C GLU A 13 -10.94 -1.67 -4.44
N HIS A 14 -11.35 -2.58 -5.33
CA HIS A 14 -11.72 -3.94 -4.98
C HIS A 14 -10.46 -4.81 -4.90
N ASP A 15 -10.44 -5.74 -3.95
CA ASP A 15 -9.35 -6.72 -3.78
C ASP A 15 -7.94 -6.11 -3.61
N ALA A 16 -7.85 -5.01 -2.85
CA ALA A 16 -6.55 -4.44 -2.51
C ALA A 16 -5.80 -5.35 -1.54
N LEU A 17 -4.51 -5.57 -1.81
CA LEU A 17 -3.64 -6.39 -0.96
C LEU A 17 -3.15 -5.57 0.23
N ILE A 18 -3.52 -5.98 1.44
CA ILE A 18 -3.04 -5.39 2.69
C ILE A 18 -2.16 -6.39 3.43
N TYR A 19 -1.00 -5.91 3.87
CA TYR A 19 -0.04 -6.65 4.69
C TYR A 19 -0.06 -6.09 6.11
N ASN A 20 -0.70 -6.81 7.03
CA ASN A 20 -0.70 -6.43 8.44
C ASN A 20 0.53 -7.03 9.13
N ILE A 21 1.53 -6.20 9.38
CA ILE A 21 2.78 -6.61 10.02
C ILE A 21 2.60 -6.67 11.54
N ASN A 22 2.71 -7.87 12.10
CA ASN A 22 2.77 -8.06 13.54
C ASN A 22 4.16 -7.66 14.04
N ARG A 23 4.22 -6.56 14.80
CA ARG A 23 5.47 -6.05 15.42
C ARG A 23 5.69 -6.55 16.86
N GLY A 24 4.81 -7.40 17.37
CA GLY A 24 4.83 -7.89 18.76
C GLY A 24 4.07 -6.99 19.73
N LYS A 25 4.18 -7.25 21.04
CA LYS A 25 3.50 -6.48 22.09
C LYS A 25 4.29 -5.19 22.37
N ILE A 26 3.76 -4.01 22.07
CA ILE A 26 4.40 -2.76 22.53
C ILE A 26 4.16 -2.61 24.03
N LYS A 27 5.23 -2.55 24.83
CA LYS A 27 5.12 -2.10 26.23
C LYS A 27 5.13 -0.58 26.23
N PHE A 28 4.12 0.00 26.86
CA PHE A 28 4.11 1.42 27.18
C PHE A 28 4.98 1.64 28.42
N ASP A 29 6.28 1.79 28.23
CA ASP A 29 7.17 2.38 29.22
C ASP A 29 7.58 3.76 28.69
N ALA A 30 7.38 4.81 29.49
CA ALA A 30 7.54 6.21 29.06
C ALA A 30 8.99 6.55 28.60
N GLU A 31 9.95 5.68 28.90
CA GLU A 31 11.37 5.82 28.54
C GLU A 31 11.86 4.79 27.51
N SER A 32 11.06 3.76 27.19
CA SER A 32 11.46 2.76 26.19
C SER A 32 10.26 2.30 25.36
N ASP A 33 10.01 2.99 24.24
CA ASP A 33 9.00 2.62 23.24
C ASP A 33 9.45 1.43 22.38
N GLN A 34 10.01 0.38 23.01
CA GLN A 34 10.48 -0.81 22.32
C GLN A 34 9.42 -1.91 22.39
N PRO A 35 8.89 -2.39 21.24
CA PRO A 35 8.03 -3.57 21.24
C PRO A 35 8.73 -4.77 21.89
N GLU A 36 8.02 -5.50 22.76
CA GLU A 36 8.32 -6.89 23.05
C GLU A 36 8.31 -7.66 21.72
N LYS A 37 9.52 -8.03 21.32
CA LYS A 37 9.78 -8.76 20.09
C LYS A 37 9.49 -10.23 20.35
N PHE A 38 8.86 -10.88 19.38
CA PHE A 38 8.87 -12.33 19.29
C PHE A 38 10.17 -12.79 18.64
N TYR A 39 10.59 -13.99 19.01
CA TYR A 39 11.78 -14.64 18.50
C TYR A 39 11.44 -16.06 18.07
N TYR A 40 12.22 -16.61 17.15
CA TYR A 40 12.10 -17.99 16.70
C TYR A 40 13.45 -18.69 16.83
N CYS A 41 13.49 -19.79 17.57
CA CYS A 41 14.68 -20.62 17.68
C CYS A 41 14.71 -21.63 16.54
N VAL A 42 15.69 -21.54 15.65
CA VAL A 42 15.84 -22.52 14.54
C VAL A 42 16.39 -23.85 15.01
N ALA A 43 17.12 -23.89 16.13
CA ALA A 43 17.66 -25.13 16.66
C ALA A 43 16.55 -26.08 17.14
N CYS A 44 15.50 -25.56 17.79
CA CYS A 44 14.40 -26.38 18.32
C CYS A 44 13.02 -26.05 17.74
N ASN A 45 12.93 -25.18 16.74
CA ASN A 45 11.70 -24.77 16.05
C ASN A 45 10.59 -24.22 16.98
N ARG A 46 10.96 -23.36 17.95
CA ARG A 46 10.00 -22.78 18.91
C ARG A 46 9.94 -21.26 18.84
N TRP A 47 8.72 -20.74 18.98
CA TRP A 47 8.46 -19.33 19.23
C TRP A 47 8.77 -18.95 20.69
N LEU A 48 9.40 -17.80 20.87
CA LEU A 48 9.87 -17.31 22.16
C LEU A 48 9.46 -15.85 22.35
N THR A 49 9.10 -15.50 23.58
CA THR A 49 8.99 -14.09 24.01
C THR A 49 10.38 -13.52 24.30
N PHE A 50 10.49 -12.22 24.53
CA PHE A 50 11.75 -11.59 24.94
C PHE A 50 12.37 -12.26 26.18
N LYS A 51 11.59 -12.44 27.25
CA LYS A 51 12.04 -13.17 28.45
C LYS A 51 12.31 -14.65 28.17
N GLY A 52 11.51 -15.25 27.30
CA GLY A 52 11.68 -16.64 26.88
C GLY A 52 13.01 -16.87 26.19
N LYS A 53 13.43 -15.96 25.31
CA LYS A 53 14.72 -16.00 24.61
C LYS A 53 15.89 -16.07 25.59
N GLU A 54 15.94 -15.19 26.59
CA GLU A 54 17.08 -15.13 27.51
C GLU A 54 17.30 -16.47 28.23
N LYS A 55 16.22 -17.05 28.76
CA LYS A 55 16.23 -18.40 29.37
C LYS A 55 16.49 -19.53 28.37
N HIS A 56 16.30 -19.28 27.08
CA HIS A 56 16.48 -20.29 26.03
C HIS A 56 17.95 -20.55 25.69
N ILE A 57 18.77 -19.50 25.78
CA ILE A 57 20.21 -19.51 25.45
C ILE A 57 21.11 -19.52 26.69
N THR A 58 20.54 -19.43 27.90
CA THR A 58 21.32 -19.43 29.15
C THR A 58 22.09 -20.75 29.28
N SER A 59 23.40 -20.72 29.43
CA SER A 59 24.24 -21.92 29.53
C SER A 59 24.06 -22.67 30.87
N GLY A 60 24.18 -24.01 30.84
CA GLY A 60 24.16 -24.86 32.04
C GLY A 60 22.82 -25.54 32.30
N THR A 61 22.48 -25.80 33.57
CA THR A 61 21.23 -26.48 33.97
C THR A 61 19.96 -25.63 33.77
N SER A 62 20.13 -24.33 33.51
CA SER A 62 19.03 -23.38 33.30
C SER A 62 18.65 -23.21 31.83
N GLN A 63 19.34 -23.88 30.89
CA GLN A 63 19.03 -23.81 29.47
C GLN A 63 17.72 -24.53 29.17
N THR A 64 16.73 -23.79 28.66
CA THR A 64 15.41 -24.37 28.32
C THR A 64 15.33 -24.93 26.90
N CYS A 65 16.34 -24.70 26.06
CA CYS A 65 16.40 -25.26 24.73
C CYS A 65 16.87 -26.72 24.76
N VAL A 66 16.02 -27.64 24.27
CA VAL A 66 16.34 -29.08 24.15
C VAL A 66 17.56 -29.34 23.27
N ASN A 67 17.81 -28.47 22.28
CA ASN A 67 18.91 -28.60 21.31
C ASN A 67 20.06 -27.63 21.62
N LYS A 68 20.13 -27.10 22.84
CA LYS A 68 21.19 -26.21 23.32
C LYS A 68 21.47 -25.02 22.39
N ALA A 69 20.41 -24.33 21.96
CA ALA A 69 20.50 -23.16 21.09
C ALA A 69 21.48 -22.10 21.58
N ILE A 70 22.27 -21.55 20.65
CA ILE A 70 23.13 -20.39 20.85
C ILE A 70 22.45 -19.10 20.36
N GLN A 71 23.08 -17.95 20.57
CA GLN A 71 22.50 -16.65 20.20
C GLN A 71 22.21 -16.56 18.69
N GLU A 72 23.03 -17.20 17.86
CA GLU A 72 22.94 -17.25 16.41
C GLU A 72 21.64 -17.95 15.96
N ASP A 73 21.22 -18.99 16.67
CA ASP A 73 20.01 -19.78 16.39
C ASP A 73 18.70 -19.02 16.66
N ILE A 74 18.78 -17.90 17.37
CA ILE A 74 17.61 -17.10 17.70
C ILE A 74 17.38 -16.05 16.62
N LEU A 75 16.37 -16.27 15.79
CA LEU A 75 15.84 -15.28 14.85
C LEU A 75 14.91 -14.30 15.57
N GLY A 76 14.92 -13.04 15.12
CA GLY A 76 14.05 -11.97 15.60
C GLY A 76 14.06 -10.82 14.61
N PHE A 77 13.37 -9.72 14.90
CA PHE A 77 13.21 -8.60 13.96
C PHE A 77 14.56 -8.08 13.40
N LYS A 78 15.59 -7.92 14.25
CA LYS A 78 16.94 -7.50 13.82
C LYS A 78 17.65 -8.49 12.88
N LYS A 79 17.21 -9.75 12.85
CA LYS A 79 17.70 -10.80 11.94
C LYS A 79 16.70 -11.10 10.82
N GLY A 80 15.79 -10.16 10.51
CA GLY A 80 14.85 -10.27 9.40
C GLY A 80 13.60 -11.11 9.65
N LEU A 81 13.30 -11.49 10.89
CA LEU A 81 12.06 -12.20 11.20
C LEU A 81 10.89 -11.21 11.32
N THR A 82 9.96 -11.29 10.38
CA THR A 82 8.72 -10.50 10.35
C THR A 82 7.54 -11.44 10.21
N LEU A 83 6.56 -11.30 11.10
CA LEU A 83 5.26 -11.97 10.96
C LEU A 83 4.29 -10.99 10.33
N PHE A 84 3.54 -11.43 9.34
CA PHE A 84 2.49 -10.64 8.75
C PHE A 84 1.30 -11.53 8.37
N VAL A 85 0.13 -10.92 8.32
CA VAL A 85 -1.05 -11.49 7.67
C VAL A 85 -1.24 -10.75 6.35
N LYS A 86 -1.47 -11.50 5.28
CA LYS A 86 -1.83 -10.96 3.97
C LYS A 86 -3.32 -11.20 3.79
N GLY A 87 -4.07 -10.17 3.43
CA GLY A 87 -5.49 -10.27 3.08
C GLY A 87 -5.82 -9.45 1.83
N SER A 88 -6.91 -9.84 1.16
CA SER A 88 -7.53 -9.08 0.08
C SER A 88 -8.74 -8.34 0.65
N HIS A 89 -8.78 -7.02 0.51
CA HIS A 89 -9.79 -6.18 1.15
C HIS A 89 -10.35 -5.15 0.18
N ASP A 90 -11.63 -4.85 0.33
CA ASP A 90 -12.22 -3.67 -0.29
C ASP A 90 -11.73 -2.42 0.44
N VAL A 91 -11.28 -1.44 -0.34
CA VAL A 91 -10.60 -0.25 0.18
C VAL A 91 -11.22 1.02 -0.41
N MET A 92 -11.39 2.01 0.45
CA MET A 92 -11.64 3.40 0.09
C MET A 92 -10.45 4.25 0.50
N LYS A 93 -9.86 4.95 -0.47
CA LYS A 93 -8.80 5.93 -0.25
C LYS A 93 -9.41 7.32 -0.22
N PHE A 94 -8.97 8.14 0.71
CA PHE A 94 -9.37 9.53 0.85
C PHE A 94 -8.13 10.41 0.97
N GLN A 95 -8.06 11.45 0.15
CA GLN A 95 -7.05 12.49 0.24
C GLN A 95 -7.74 13.83 0.50
N PHE A 96 -7.38 14.45 1.62
CA PHE A 96 -7.87 15.76 2.03
C PHE A 96 -6.70 16.73 2.14
N SER A 97 -6.94 17.96 1.69
CA SER A 97 -6.04 19.07 1.96
C SER A 97 -6.03 19.37 3.46
N CYS A 98 -4.86 19.65 4.00
CA CYS A 98 -4.72 20.18 5.35
C CYS A 98 -4.75 21.72 5.29
N SER A 99 -5.49 22.37 6.19
CA SER A 99 -5.56 23.83 6.19
C SER A 99 -4.22 24.45 6.60
N GLU A 100 -3.90 25.62 6.05
CA GLU A 100 -2.67 26.35 6.38
C GLU A 100 -2.55 26.64 7.89
N ASP A 101 -3.67 26.90 8.56
CA ASP A 101 -3.70 27.11 10.02
C ASP A 101 -3.20 25.89 10.83
N ILE A 102 -3.46 24.68 10.35
CA ILE A 102 -2.98 23.45 10.98
C ILE A 102 -1.52 23.21 10.61
N VAL A 103 -1.16 23.43 9.35
CA VAL A 103 0.21 23.31 8.87
C VAL A 103 1.16 24.25 9.62
N ASN A 104 0.75 25.50 9.84
CA ASN A 104 1.52 26.51 10.56
C ASN A 104 1.74 26.19 12.05
N LYS A 105 0.91 25.34 12.65
CA LYS A 105 1.10 24.85 14.04
C LYS A 105 2.11 23.71 14.15
N GLY A 106 2.59 23.19 13.01
CA GLY A 106 3.66 22.21 12.94
C GLY A 106 3.19 20.75 12.91
N GLU A 107 4.16 19.85 12.80
CA GLU A 107 3.93 18.43 12.47
C GLU A 107 3.04 17.69 13.48
N SER A 108 3.10 18.06 14.77
CA SER A 108 2.23 17.46 15.79
C SER A 108 0.75 17.74 15.50
N SER A 109 0.40 18.97 15.12
CA SER A 109 -0.99 19.33 14.80
C SER A 109 -1.48 18.69 13.51
N ILE A 110 -0.59 18.52 12.52
CA ILE A 110 -0.89 17.80 11.29
C ILE A 110 -1.22 16.33 11.60
N ASN A 111 -0.42 15.69 12.47
CA ASN A 111 -0.69 14.32 12.89
C ASN A 111 -2.01 14.21 13.67
N GLU A 112 -2.28 15.13 14.62
CA GLU A 112 -3.58 15.16 15.32
C GLU A 112 -4.76 15.29 14.34
N TYR A 113 -4.63 16.15 13.33
CA TYR A 113 -5.65 16.34 12.31
C TYR A 113 -5.94 15.07 11.52
N TYR A 114 -4.91 14.43 10.94
CA TYR A 114 -5.13 13.23 10.12
C TYR A 114 -5.57 12.02 10.94
N VAL A 115 -5.05 11.84 12.17
CA VAL A 115 -5.52 10.77 13.07
C VAL A 115 -6.97 11.00 13.46
N THR A 116 -7.35 12.23 13.79
CA THR A 116 -8.75 12.58 14.09
C THR A 116 -9.64 12.36 12.88
N LEU A 117 -9.25 12.86 11.71
CA LEU A 117 -10.06 12.76 10.49
C LEU A 117 -10.27 11.31 10.05
N LYS A 118 -9.24 10.47 10.15
CA LYS A 118 -9.34 9.02 9.92
C LYS A 118 -10.41 8.40 10.82
N GLU A 119 -10.35 8.67 12.13
CA GLU A 119 -11.32 8.09 13.09
C GLU A 119 -12.73 8.63 12.88
N VAL A 120 -12.90 9.91 12.55
CA VAL A 120 -14.21 10.48 12.22
C VAL A 120 -14.81 9.76 11.01
N ILE A 121 -14.05 9.64 9.91
CA ILE A 121 -14.54 8.96 8.70
C ILE A 121 -14.90 7.50 9.02
N LEU A 122 -14.02 6.78 9.71
CA LEU A 122 -14.23 5.38 10.07
C LEU A 122 -15.51 5.21 10.90
N GLN A 123 -15.65 5.95 11.99
CA GLN A 123 -16.82 5.88 12.89
C GLN A 123 -18.11 6.31 12.18
N SER A 124 -18.06 7.35 11.34
CA SER A 124 -19.23 7.78 10.58
C SER A 124 -19.68 6.77 9.55
N ILE A 125 -18.76 6.03 8.91
CA ILE A 125 -19.14 4.91 8.02
C ILE A 125 -19.80 3.80 8.84
N LEU A 126 -19.22 3.41 9.99
CA LEU A 126 -19.81 2.40 10.86
C LEU A 126 -21.26 2.74 11.26
N LEU A 127 -21.51 3.97 11.70
CA LEU A 127 -22.85 4.45 12.07
C LEU A 127 -23.79 4.57 10.85
N THR A 128 -23.24 4.94 9.69
CA THR A 128 -24.04 5.02 8.45
C THR A 128 -24.64 3.66 8.09
N PHE A 129 -23.89 2.58 8.31
CA PHE A 129 -24.27 1.21 7.96
C PHE A 129 -24.69 0.33 9.17
N ASN A 130 -24.70 0.88 10.39
CA ASN A 130 -24.94 0.15 11.65
C ASN A 130 -23.99 -1.05 11.84
N MET A 131 -22.72 -0.84 11.54
CA MET A 131 -21.65 -1.83 11.62
C MET A 131 -20.93 -1.78 12.98
N SER A 132 -20.27 -2.88 13.35
CA SER A 132 -19.42 -2.98 14.52
C SER A 132 -18.00 -2.45 14.24
N GLU A 133 -17.30 -1.96 15.27
CA GLU A 133 -15.92 -1.43 15.16
C GLU A 133 -14.91 -2.41 14.54
N ARG A 134 -15.21 -3.71 14.54
CA ARG A 134 -14.30 -4.73 13.99
C ARG A 134 -14.45 -4.95 12.50
N GLU A 135 -15.50 -4.43 11.86
CA GLU A 135 -15.78 -4.67 10.44
C GLU A 135 -15.00 -3.71 9.51
N LEU A 136 -14.50 -2.59 10.04
CA LEU A 136 -13.67 -1.64 9.31
C LEU A 136 -12.33 -1.41 10.01
N GLY A 137 -11.28 -1.29 9.22
CA GLY A 137 -9.97 -0.82 9.65
C GLY A 137 -9.59 0.49 8.97
N GLY A 138 -8.68 1.23 9.60
CA GLY A 138 -8.19 2.51 9.09
C GLY A 138 -6.67 2.64 9.19
N ILE A 139 -6.03 3.09 8.10
CA ILE A 139 -4.58 3.32 8.01
C ILE A 139 -4.33 4.74 7.50
N LEU A 140 -3.30 5.39 8.05
CA LEU A 140 -2.73 6.61 7.49
C LEU A 140 -1.48 6.26 6.69
N LEU A 141 -1.44 6.71 5.44
CA LEU A 141 -0.25 6.66 4.60
C LEU A 141 0.29 8.09 4.43
N PRO A 142 1.41 8.45 5.07
CA PRO A 142 2.05 9.73 4.82
C PRO A 142 2.55 9.77 3.37
N ILE A 143 2.36 10.90 2.70
CA ILE A 143 2.91 11.13 1.36
C ILE A 143 4.35 11.63 1.53
N PRO A 144 5.36 10.97 0.94
CA PRO A 144 6.74 11.44 1.00
C PRO A 144 6.87 12.89 0.54
N ASP A 145 7.68 13.68 1.25
CA ASP A 145 7.93 15.09 0.98
C ASP A 145 6.67 16.00 0.98
N SER A 146 5.57 15.50 1.54
CA SER A 146 4.32 16.24 1.69
C SER A 146 3.93 16.38 3.16
N LYS A 147 3.13 17.41 3.45
CA LYS A 147 2.46 17.58 4.74
C LYS A 147 1.09 16.90 4.79
N GLU A 148 0.71 16.22 3.71
CA GLU A 148 -0.53 15.48 3.60
C GLU A 148 -0.37 13.98 3.89
N SER A 149 -1.47 13.35 4.26
CA SER A 149 -1.59 11.89 4.39
C SER A 149 -2.82 11.40 3.66
N VAL A 150 -2.70 10.22 3.04
CA VAL A 150 -3.84 9.49 2.50
C VAL A 150 -4.46 8.67 3.63
N ILE A 151 -5.77 8.82 3.82
CA ILE A 151 -6.56 7.97 4.71
C ILE A 151 -7.05 6.77 3.91
N ILE A 152 -6.77 5.58 4.40
CA ILE A 152 -7.25 4.31 3.83
C ILE A 152 -8.22 3.69 4.82
N ILE A 153 -9.46 3.49 4.40
CA ILE A 153 -10.44 2.68 5.14
C ILE A 153 -10.64 1.37 4.38
N TYR A 154 -10.66 0.24 5.08
CA TYR A 154 -10.78 -1.08 4.49
C TYR A 154 -11.75 -1.97 5.26
N GLU A 155 -12.44 -2.85 4.54
CA GLU A 155 -13.32 -3.87 5.14
C GLU A 155 -12.47 -5.04 5.64
N THR A 156 -12.64 -5.44 6.89
CA THR A 156 -11.73 -6.41 7.53
C THR A 156 -12.02 -7.86 7.16
N GLU A 157 -13.23 -8.17 6.71
CA GLU A 157 -13.62 -9.51 6.27
C GLU A 157 -13.22 -9.74 4.81
N GLU A 158 -12.70 -10.94 4.51
CA GLU A 158 -12.38 -11.34 3.13
C GLU A 158 -13.67 -11.44 2.30
N GLY A 159 -13.68 -10.79 1.13
CA GLY A 159 -14.83 -10.73 0.23
C GLY A 159 -15.69 -9.47 0.37
N GLY A 160 -15.49 -8.69 1.43
CA GLY A 160 -16.15 -7.40 1.65
C GLY A 160 -17.65 -7.51 1.97
N ILE A 161 -18.11 -6.58 2.79
CA ILE A 161 -19.52 -6.35 3.12
C ILE A 161 -20.16 -5.41 2.07
N GLY A 162 -19.33 -4.70 1.29
CA GLY A 162 -19.76 -3.78 0.23
C GLY A 162 -20.22 -2.42 0.74
N ALA A 163 -19.96 -2.10 2.01
CA ALA A 163 -20.27 -0.83 2.63
C ALA A 163 -19.49 0.32 1.97
N LEU A 164 -18.20 0.14 1.73
CA LEU A 164 -17.34 1.17 1.13
C LEU A 164 -17.75 1.49 -0.31
N LYS A 165 -18.01 0.46 -1.12
CA LYS A 165 -18.53 0.60 -2.49
C LYS A 165 -19.87 1.34 -2.51
N SER A 166 -20.73 0.99 -1.55
CA SER A 166 -22.08 1.51 -1.43
C SER A 166 -22.11 2.97 -0.96
N LEU A 167 -21.15 3.41 -0.14
CA LEU A 167 -21.12 4.72 0.53
C LEU A 167 -21.46 5.90 -0.40
N PHE A 168 -20.86 5.93 -1.59
CA PHE A 168 -21.05 6.99 -2.58
C PHE A 168 -22.13 6.70 -3.63
N SER A 169 -22.66 5.47 -3.69
CA SER A 169 -23.53 5.02 -4.79
C SER A 169 -24.83 5.80 -4.95
N ASN A 170 -25.30 6.50 -3.90
CA ASN A 170 -26.42 7.43 -4.02
C ASN A 170 -26.29 8.60 -3.04
N ASN A 171 -26.96 9.71 -3.38
CA ASN A 171 -26.90 10.94 -2.60
C ASN A 171 -27.50 10.78 -1.18
N ILE A 172 -28.56 9.97 -1.01
CA ILE A 172 -29.20 9.78 0.31
C ILE A 172 -28.20 9.21 1.32
N ARG A 173 -27.44 8.20 0.91
CA ARG A 173 -26.44 7.56 1.75
C ARG A 173 -25.27 8.48 2.05
N TYR A 174 -24.84 9.25 1.06
CA TYR A 174 -23.82 10.27 1.26
C TYR A 174 -24.25 11.33 2.27
N GLN A 175 -25.48 11.84 2.15
CA GLN A 175 -26.03 12.81 3.12
C GLN A 175 -26.13 12.21 4.54
N ARG A 176 -26.55 10.94 4.66
CA ARG A 176 -26.52 10.23 5.94
C ARG A 176 -25.10 10.17 6.51
N PHE A 177 -24.10 9.85 5.69
CA PHE A 177 -22.71 9.84 6.12
C PHE A 177 -22.22 11.20 6.62
N LEU A 178 -22.54 12.30 5.93
CA LEU A 178 -22.20 13.65 6.38
C LEU A 178 -22.88 14.03 7.71
N ASN A 179 -24.13 13.62 7.90
CA ASN A 179 -24.83 13.79 9.17
C ASN A 179 -24.13 13.02 10.30
N MET A 180 -23.73 11.76 10.04
CA MET A 180 -22.98 10.96 11.01
C MET A 180 -21.61 11.57 11.32
N MET A 181 -20.93 12.24 10.37
CA MET A 181 -19.69 12.98 10.67
C MET A 181 -19.92 14.10 11.67
N SER A 182 -21.00 14.87 11.49
CA SER A 182 -21.38 15.95 12.40
C SER A 182 -21.74 15.42 13.78
N GLU A 183 -22.57 14.37 13.86
CA GLU A 183 -22.96 13.73 15.12
C GLU A 183 -21.75 13.15 15.87
N VAL A 184 -20.85 12.45 15.17
CA VAL A 184 -19.62 11.88 15.75
C VAL A 184 -18.78 12.95 16.43
N ILE A 185 -18.69 14.17 15.88
CA ILE A 185 -17.93 15.25 16.51
C ILE A 185 -18.78 16.18 17.41
N HIS A 186 -19.96 15.72 17.83
CA HIS A 186 -20.93 16.44 18.67
C HIS A 186 -21.43 17.78 18.10
N ILE A 187 -21.57 17.88 16.78
CA ILE A 187 -22.22 19.02 16.13
C ILE A 187 -23.70 18.68 15.92
N LYS A 188 -24.57 19.46 16.55
CA LYS A 188 -26.03 19.38 16.46
C LYS A 188 -26.55 20.12 15.24
N ASP A 189 -25.99 21.29 14.96
CA ASP A 189 -26.29 22.08 13.76
C ASP A 189 -25.00 22.45 13.05
N ILE A 190 -24.85 21.96 11.82
CA ILE A 190 -23.66 22.17 11.02
C ILE A 190 -23.53 23.60 10.48
N ASP A 191 -24.64 24.34 10.36
CA ASP A 191 -24.62 25.72 9.88
C ASP A 191 -24.00 26.67 10.90
N SER A 192 -24.48 26.60 12.12
CA SER A 192 -24.00 27.41 13.24
C SER A 192 -22.80 26.80 13.97
N LEU A 193 -22.46 25.54 13.68
CA LEU A 193 -21.57 24.70 14.47
C LEU A 193 -22.01 24.58 15.94
N GLU A 194 -23.33 24.64 16.19
CA GLU A 194 -23.91 24.42 17.51
C GLU A 194 -23.56 23.01 17.99
N GLU A 195 -23.06 22.92 19.22
CA GLU A 195 -22.72 21.67 19.88
C GLU A 195 -23.86 21.18 20.78
N TYR A 196 -23.88 19.88 21.06
CA TYR A 196 -24.71 19.35 22.15
C TYR A 196 -24.21 19.86 23.52
N GLU A 197 -25.09 19.95 24.52
CA GLU A 197 -24.74 20.45 25.85
C GLU A 197 -23.66 19.61 26.55
N ASP A 198 -23.62 18.30 26.29
CA ASP A 198 -22.67 17.33 26.87
C ASP A 198 -21.42 17.10 26.02
N SER A 199 -21.16 17.98 25.04
CA SER A 199 -20.04 17.84 24.11
C SER A 199 -18.69 17.85 24.81
N CYS A 200 -17.90 16.79 24.63
CA CYS A 200 -16.56 16.71 25.20
C CYS A 200 -15.61 17.77 24.61
N LYS A 201 -14.61 18.24 25.36
CA LYS A 201 -13.68 19.29 24.86
C LYS A 201 -12.80 18.82 23.69
N ARG A 202 -12.33 17.57 23.73
CA ARG A 202 -11.30 17.05 22.81
C ARG A 202 -11.72 15.73 22.14
N ALA A 203 -11.93 14.67 22.92
CA ALA A 203 -12.45 13.38 22.48
C ALA A 203 -12.98 12.60 23.70
N CYS A 204 -13.98 11.73 23.50
CA CYS A 204 -14.58 10.85 24.49
C CYS A 204 -15.05 9.54 23.83
N TYR A 205 -15.49 8.57 24.64
CA TYR A 205 -16.00 7.27 24.16
C TYR A 205 -17.35 7.35 23.42
N ASN A 206 -18.06 8.49 23.53
CA ASN A 206 -19.28 8.73 22.76
C ASN A 206 -18.99 9.37 21.39
N CYS A 207 -17.73 9.64 21.05
CA CYS A 207 -17.33 10.23 19.76
C CYS A 207 -16.21 9.47 19.05
N LEU A 208 -14.97 9.62 19.53
CA LEU A 208 -13.76 9.21 18.80
C LEU A 208 -12.93 8.17 19.55
N LEU A 209 -13.08 8.04 20.88
CA LEU A 209 -12.33 7.04 21.63
C LEU A 209 -13.00 5.68 21.46
N GLY A 210 -12.26 4.71 20.93
CA GLY A 210 -12.63 3.30 20.89
C GLY A 210 -11.61 2.44 21.63
N TYR A 211 -11.95 1.17 21.84
CA TYR A 211 -11.01 0.23 22.46
C TYR A 211 -9.85 -0.12 21.53
N TRP A 212 -10.09 -0.13 20.21
CA TRP A 212 -9.11 -0.52 19.20
C TRP A 212 -8.14 0.59 18.80
N ASN A 213 -8.48 1.85 19.10
CA ASN A 213 -7.66 3.02 18.79
C ASN A 213 -6.97 3.61 20.04
N GLN A 214 -6.82 2.85 21.13
CA GLN A 214 -6.25 3.34 22.39
C GLN A 214 -4.87 4.01 22.25
N ARG A 215 -4.07 3.56 21.28
CA ARG A 215 -2.75 4.16 20.96
C ARG A 215 -2.86 5.57 20.38
N ASP A 216 -3.98 5.85 19.73
CA ASP A 216 -4.24 7.11 19.03
C ASP A 216 -4.94 8.13 19.94
N HIS A 217 -5.43 7.74 21.12
CA HIS A 217 -6.20 8.60 22.05
C HIS A 217 -5.54 9.96 22.30
N ARG A 218 -4.20 9.99 22.46
CA ARG A 218 -3.47 11.24 22.70
C ARG A 218 -3.54 12.23 21.54
N TYR A 219 -3.76 11.75 20.31
CA TYR A 219 -3.80 12.56 19.09
C TYR A 219 -5.21 13.01 18.69
N LEU A 220 -6.26 12.38 19.25
CA LEU A 220 -7.63 12.67 18.87
C LEU A 220 -8.08 14.04 19.39
N ASN A 221 -8.58 14.88 18.49
CA ASN A 221 -9.07 16.21 18.78
C ASN A 221 -10.15 16.67 17.78
N ARG A 222 -11.42 16.46 18.15
CA ARG A 222 -12.58 16.74 17.28
C ARG A 222 -12.66 18.18 16.78
N GLN A 223 -12.04 19.13 17.48
CA GLN A 223 -12.05 20.55 17.11
C GLN A 223 -11.30 20.81 15.79
N LEU A 224 -10.28 20.00 15.46
CA LEU A 224 -9.42 20.23 14.30
C LEU A 224 -10.14 19.98 12.96
N VAL A 225 -11.18 19.14 12.98
CA VAL A 225 -11.87 18.70 11.75
C VAL A 225 -13.19 19.44 11.51
N LYS A 226 -13.68 20.21 12.50
CA LYS A 226 -14.93 20.98 12.38
C LYS A 226 -15.03 21.84 11.12
N PRO A 227 -14.00 22.64 10.75
CA PRO A 227 -14.11 23.49 9.56
C PRO A 227 -14.27 22.65 8.28
N LEU A 228 -13.59 21.51 8.20
CA LEU A 228 -13.72 20.60 7.06
C LEU A 228 -15.12 19.99 7.00
N ILE A 229 -15.66 19.53 8.13
CA ILE A 229 -17.00 18.91 8.19
C ILE A 229 -18.07 19.93 7.83
N GLN A 230 -17.91 21.19 8.25
CA GLN A 230 -18.78 22.28 7.82
C GLN A 230 -18.75 22.47 6.30
N ALA A 231 -17.56 22.45 5.70
CA ALA A 231 -17.40 22.58 4.26
C ALA A 231 -18.07 21.43 3.47
N PHE A 232 -18.22 20.23 4.06
CA PHE A 232 -18.92 19.14 3.40
C PHE A 232 -20.43 19.34 3.26
N LYS A 233 -21.05 20.18 4.09
CA LYS A 233 -22.50 20.39 4.09
C LYS A 233 -23.08 20.61 2.68
N ASP A 234 -22.48 21.50 1.92
CA ASP A 234 -22.94 21.87 0.58
C ASP A 234 -22.16 21.15 -0.54
N SER A 235 -21.36 20.17 -0.18
CA SER A 235 -20.54 19.44 -1.13
C SER A 235 -21.35 18.43 -1.95
N LYS A 236 -20.85 18.14 -3.16
CA LYS A 236 -21.46 17.19 -4.09
C LYS A 236 -20.42 16.20 -4.55
N ILE A 237 -20.85 14.95 -4.73
CA ILE A 237 -20.02 13.92 -5.34
C ILE A 237 -19.98 14.18 -6.85
N GLU A 238 -18.78 14.32 -7.39
CA GLU A 238 -18.53 14.33 -8.84
C GLU A 238 -17.73 13.09 -9.20
N TYR A 239 -18.34 12.22 -10.00
CA TYR A 239 -17.67 11.04 -10.53
C TYR A 239 -16.80 11.44 -11.70
N ILE A 240 -15.50 11.21 -11.56
CA ILE A 240 -14.55 11.37 -12.66
C ILE A 240 -14.51 10.03 -13.40
N SER A 241 -14.90 10.02 -14.68
CA SER A 241 -14.59 8.86 -15.53
C SER A 241 -13.09 8.86 -15.77
N VAL A 242 -12.38 7.94 -15.13
CA VAL A 242 -10.98 7.68 -15.45
C VAL A 242 -10.98 6.68 -16.60
N ASP A 243 -10.21 6.92 -17.66
CA ASP A 243 -10.09 5.94 -18.74
C ASP A 243 -9.56 4.63 -18.12
N PRO A 244 -10.23 3.47 -18.29
CA PRO A 244 -9.75 2.19 -17.77
C PRO A 244 -8.29 1.90 -18.14
N ILE A 245 -7.84 2.40 -19.29
CA ILE A 245 -6.46 2.28 -19.76
C ILE A 245 -5.52 3.14 -18.90
N GLU A 246 -5.89 4.37 -18.54
CA GLU A 246 -5.11 5.22 -17.65
C GLU A 246 -4.95 4.57 -16.27
N VAL A 247 -6.03 4.02 -15.71
CA VAL A 247 -6.00 3.30 -14.43
C VAL A 247 -5.08 2.07 -14.51
N GLN A 248 -5.17 1.30 -15.60
CA GLN A 248 -4.30 0.13 -15.80
C GLN A 248 -2.82 0.54 -15.88
N ILE A 249 -2.51 1.64 -16.56
CA ILE A 249 -1.14 2.15 -16.65
C ILE A 249 -0.62 2.59 -15.30
N GLU A 250 -1.38 3.37 -14.54
CA GLU A 250 -0.96 3.80 -13.21
C GLU A 250 -0.74 2.60 -12.28
N LYS A 251 -1.62 1.59 -12.34
CA LYS A 251 -1.44 0.34 -11.59
C LYS A 251 -0.13 -0.36 -11.96
N LEU A 252 0.17 -0.51 -13.25
CA LEU A 252 1.41 -1.11 -13.72
C LEU A 252 2.63 -0.26 -13.28
N LYS A 253 2.57 1.07 -13.41
CA LYS A 253 3.64 1.98 -12.98
C LYS A 253 3.93 1.91 -11.48
N ASN A 254 2.91 1.72 -10.65
CA ASN A 254 3.06 1.61 -9.20
C ASN A 254 3.77 0.32 -8.78
N LEU A 255 3.73 -0.73 -9.62
CA LEU A 255 4.49 -1.96 -9.40
C LEU A 255 5.96 -1.83 -9.82
N LEU A 256 6.27 -0.92 -10.75
CA LEU A 256 7.64 -0.59 -11.15
C LEU A 256 8.25 0.31 -10.05
N GLY A 257 9.38 -0.12 -9.46
CA GLY A 257 10.03 0.56 -8.33
C GLY A 257 10.50 2.00 -8.61
N SER A 258 11.42 2.51 -7.79
CA SER A 258 11.90 3.90 -7.88
C SER A 258 13.33 4.05 -8.43
N GLY A 259 13.97 2.97 -8.86
CA GLY A 259 15.34 2.98 -9.39
C GLY A 259 15.44 3.53 -10.82
N LEU A 260 16.68 3.72 -11.31
CA LEU A 260 16.98 4.14 -12.69
C LEU A 260 16.37 3.18 -13.73
N ASP A 261 16.48 1.87 -13.49
CA ASP A 261 15.87 0.84 -14.34
C ASP A 261 14.33 0.99 -14.37
N SER A 262 13.74 1.28 -13.21
CA SER A 262 12.30 1.53 -13.10
C SER A 262 11.84 2.82 -13.80
N GLN A 263 12.72 3.81 -14.01
CA GLN A 263 12.40 4.98 -14.84
C GLN A 263 12.34 4.63 -16.33
N LEU A 264 13.24 3.77 -16.80
CA LEU A 264 13.20 3.27 -18.18
C LEU A 264 11.94 2.44 -18.42
N GLU A 265 11.64 1.50 -17.52
CA GLU A 265 10.40 0.70 -17.58
C GLU A 265 9.17 1.63 -17.65
N LYS A 266 9.05 2.61 -16.75
CA LYS A 266 7.92 3.57 -16.76
C LYS A 266 7.79 4.31 -18.10
N ARG A 267 8.92 4.73 -18.69
CA ARG A 267 8.94 5.38 -20.01
C ARG A 267 8.52 4.42 -21.13
N VAL A 268 9.01 3.18 -21.12
CA VAL A 268 8.62 2.16 -22.13
C VAL A 268 7.11 1.93 -22.09
N LEU A 269 6.52 1.82 -20.89
CA LEU A 269 5.08 1.65 -20.73
C LEU A 269 4.29 2.86 -21.27
N ASP A 270 4.77 4.09 -21.05
CA ASP A 270 4.18 5.29 -21.64
C ASP A 270 4.20 5.27 -23.18
N PHE A 271 5.29 4.79 -23.77
CA PHE A 271 5.40 4.65 -25.22
C PHE A 271 4.53 3.52 -25.78
N MET A 272 4.36 2.41 -25.05
CA MET A 272 3.43 1.35 -25.44
C MET A 272 2.01 1.92 -25.61
N LEU A 273 1.54 2.76 -24.67
CA LEU A 273 0.25 3.43 -24.80
C LEU A 273 0.22 4.36 -26.04
N LYS A 274 1.21 5.24 -26.19
CA LYS A 274 1.28 6.19 -27.32
C LYS A 274 1.26 5.49 -28.68
N LEU A 275 1.89 4.32 -28.77
CA LEU A 275 1.96 3.51 -29.99
C LEU A 275 0.78 2.55 -30.15
N LYS A 276 -0.23 2.61 -29.28
CA LYS A 276 -1.38 1.69 -29.27
C LYS A 276 -0.95 0.23 -29.24
N ILE A 277 0.08 -0.06 -28.45
CA ILE A 277 0.46 -1.43 -28.11
C ILE A 277 -0.38 -1.82 -26.91
N ARG A 278 -1.00 -3.00 -26.98
CA ARG A 278 -1.76 -3.58 -25.87
C ARG A 278 -0.87 -3.63 -24.62
N LEU A 279 -1.39 -3.12 -23.51
CA LEU A 279 -0.68 -3.12 -22.23
C LEU A 279 -0.50 -4.54 -21.68
N PRO A 280 0.58 -4.79 -20.93
CA PRO A 280 0.77 -6.07 -20.26
C PRO A 280 -0.25 -6.29 -19.14
N ASP A 281 -0.50 -7.56 -18.82
CA ASP A 281 -1.43 -7.94 -17.74
C ASP A 281 -0.77 -7.73 -16.36
N HIS A 282 0.55 -7.96 -16.28
CA HIS A 282 1.33 -7.83 -15.04
C HIS A 282 2.64 -7.08 -15.28
N ALA A 283 3.13 -6.40 -14.23
CA ALA A 283 4.46 -5.83 -14.14
C ALA A 283 5.25 -6.47 -12.99
N GLN A 284 6.58 -6.57 -13.11
CA GLN A 284 7.47 -7.18 -12.11
C GLN A 284 7.02 -8.60 -11.71
N TYR A 285 6.68 -9.43 -12.71
CA TYR A 285 6.05 -10.74 -12.50
C TYR A 285 7.11 -11.81 -12.17
N PRO A 286 7.08 -12.44 -10.98
CA PRO A 286 8.08 -13.42 -10.57
C PRO A 286 7.79 -14.81 -11.16
N PHE A 287 8.80 -15.40 -11.78
CA PHE A 287 8.81 -16.80 -12.18
C PHE A 287 9.61 -17.63 -11.19
N TYR A 288 9.17 -18.88 -10.99
CA TYR A 288 9.74 -19.77 -9.98
C TYR A 288 10.31 -21.04 -10.62
N GLU A 289 11.43 -21.51 -10.07
CA GLU A 289 11.97 -22.83 -10.29
C GLU A 289 11.66 -23.69 -9.05
N GLN A 290 11.14 -24.89 -9.26
CA GLN A 290 10.88 -25.84 -8.19
C GLN A 290 12.08 -26.76 -8.02
N ASN A 291 12.57 -26.87 -6.79
CA ASN A 291 13.60 -27.84 -6.45
C ASN A 291 12.96 -29.26 -6.44
N PRO A 292 13.45 -30.21 -7.26
CA PRO A 292 12.84 -31.53 -7.37
C PRO A 292 12.86 -32.34 -6.06
N ASP A 293 13.92 -32.20 -5.28
CA ASP A 293 14.17 -33.02 -4.08
C ASP A 293 13.39 -32.53 -2.85
N THR A 294 13.20 -31.22 -2.74
CA THR A 294 12.60 -30.58 -1.56
C THR A 294 11.21 -30.01 -1.81
N GLY A 295 10.77 -29.95 -3.08
CA GLY A 295 9.53 -29.31 -3.50
C GLY A 295 9.50 -27.78 -3.32
N LYS A 296 10.56 -27.17 -2.77
CA LYS A 296 10.63 -25.73 -2.49
C LYS A 296 10.73 -24.92 -3.78
N LYS A 297 9.96 -23.84 -3.87
CA LYS A 297 10.01 -22.88 -4.97
C LYS A 297 11.01 -21.78 -4.67
N LYS A 298 11.91 -21.50 -5.62
CA LYS A 298 12.84 -20.37 -5.61
C LYS A 298 12.53 -19.47 -6.78
N ILE A 299 12.64 -18.15 -6.61
CA ILE A 299 12.50 -17.21 -7.73
C ILE A 299 13.63 -17.49 -8.74
N LEU A 300 13.23 -17.81 -9.97
CA LEU A 300 14.12 -18.00 -11.11
C LEU A 300 14.54 -16.64 -11.67
N THR A 301 13.56 -15.80 -11.98
CA THR A 301 13.73 -14.44 -12.47
C THR A 301 12.42 -13.66 -12.31
N ILE A 302 12.49 -12.34 -12.47
CA ILE A 302 11.34 -11.45 -12.49
C ILE A 302 11.29 -10.83 -13.88
N ALA A 303 10.15 -10.91 -14.57
CA ALA A 303 9.94 -10.24 -15.85
C ALA A 303 9.37 -8.84 -15.61
N ASP A 304 9.86 -7.85 -16.35
CA ASP A 304 9.40 -6.46 -16.19
C ASP A 304 7.94 -6.35 -16.60
N TYR A 305 7.56 -7.05 -17.68
CA TYR A 305 6.16 -7.20 -18.10
C TYR A 305 5.81 -8.64 -18.46
N TYR A 306 4.55 -9.02 -18.22
CA TYR A 306 4.01 -10.32 -18.58
C TYR A 306 2.62 -10.22 -19.19
N TYR A 307 2.47 -10.83 -20.37
CA TYR A 307 1.18 -11.03 -21.05
C TYR A 307 0.71 -12.46 -20.80
N GLU A 308 -0.29 -12.62 -19.94
CA GLU A 308 -0.71 -13.90 -19.39
C GLU A 308 -1.31 -14.80 -20.47
N LYS A 309 -2.18 -14.25 -21.32
CA LYS A 309 -2.83 -15.00 -22.40
C LYS A 309 -1.85 -15.51 -23.45
N LEU A 310 -0.79 -14.75 -23.71
CA LEU A 310 0.26 -15.12 -24.67
C LEU A 310 1.40 -15.91 -24.03
N ARG A 311 1.39 -16.02 -22.69
CA ARG A 311 2.53 -16.50 -21.88
C ARG A 311 3.84 -15.84 -22.29
N LEU A 312 3.80 -14.54 -22.58
CA LEU A 312 4.93 -13.77 -23.10
C LEU A 312 5.53 -12.90 -21.99
N CYS A 313 6.81 -13.14 -21.70
CA CYS A 313 7.62 -12.36 -20.77
C CYS A 313 8.42 -11.32 -21.56
N VAL A 314 8.37 -10.06 -21.15
CA VAL A 314 9.16 -8.98 -21.74
C VAL A 314 10.13 -8.45 -20.70
N PHE A 315 11.41 -8.39 -21.06
CA PHE A 315 12.48 -7.83 -20.24
C PHE A 315 12.96 -6.52 -20.88
N VAL A 316 13.01 -5.45 -20.08
CA VAL A 316 13.46 -4.11 -20.46
C VAL A 316 14.90 -3.95 -19.98
N ASP A 317 15.84 -4.31 -20.85
CA ASP A 317 17.26 -4.35 -20.47
C ASP A 317 17.88 -2.96 -20.68
N GLY A 318 17.94 -2.18 -19.59
CA GLY A 318 18.64 -0.89 -19.52
C GLY A 318 20.18 -1.01 -19.58
N PRO A 319 20.89 0.12 -19.80
CA PRO A 319 22.35 0.14 -19.84
C PRO A 319 22.94 -0.35 -18.51
N PRO A 320 23.93 -1.25 -18.55
CA PRO A 320 24.41 -1.92 -17.35
C PRO A 320 25.18 -0.94 -16.44
N HIS A 321 24.73 -0.80 -15.20
CA HIS A 321 25.64 -0.43 -14.12
C HIS A 321 26.36 -1.72 -13.64
N ASN A 322 27.38 -2.11 -14.42
CA ASN A 322 28.41 -3.13 -14.15
C ASN A 322 28.13 -4.63 -14.44
N LYS A 323 29.09 -5.19 -15.22
CA LYS A 323 29.61 -6.57 -15.36
C LYS A 323 29.02 -7.53 -16.43
N PRO A 324 29.88 -8.13 -17.28
CA PRO A 324 29.49 -9.11 -18.30
C PRO A 324 28.97 -10.45 -17.73
N ASP A 325 29.31 -10.79 -16.48
CA ASP A 325 28.84 -12.02 -15.80
C ASP A 325 27.30 -12.05 -15.62
N VAL A 326 26.65 -10.88 -15.61
CA VAL A 326 25.20 -10.74 -15.44
C VAL A 326 24.45 -11.23 -16.69
N LYS A 327 24.97 -10.93 -17.90
CA LYS A 327 24.31 -11.27 -19.17
C LYS A 327 24.21 -12.77 -19.41
N GLU A 328 25.27 -13.52 -19.08
CA GLU A 328 25.25 -14.97 -19.21
C GLU A 328 24.30 -15.62 -18.18
N SER A 329 24.29 -15.11 -16.95
CA SER A 329 23.33 -15.57 -15.93
C SER A 329 21.88 -15.32 -16.35
N ASP A 330 21.56 -14.17 -16.94
CA ASP A 330 20.20 -13.84 -17.35
C ASP A 330 19.78 -14.65 -18.58
N ASN A 331 20.69 -14.89 -19.52
CA ASN A 331 20.46 -15.81 -20.64
C ASN A 331 20.12 -17.23 -20.16
N GLN A 332 20.79 -17.73 -19.13
CA GLN A 332 20.48 -19.05 -18.56
C GLN A 332 19.09 -19.07 -17.90
N LYS A 333 18.73 -18.05 -17.13
CA LYS A 333 17.38 -17.93 -16.53
C LYS A 333 16.30 -17.86 -17.62
N ARG A 334 16.53 -17.07 -18.67
CA ARG A 334 15.63 -16.92 -19.82
C ARG A 334 15.46 -18.23 -20.61
N ARG A 335 16.53 -19.02 -20.78
CA ARG A 335 16.45 -20.36 -21.39
C ARG A 335 15.58 -21.31 -20.57
N LYS A 336 15.72 -21.31 -19.25
CA LYS A 336 14.86 -22.10 -18.36
C LYS A 336 13.38 -21.68 -18.47
N LEU A 337 13.13 -20.38 -18.52
CA LEU A 337 11.80 -19.79 -18.75
C LEU A 337 11.16 -20.25 -20.06
N ARG A 338 11.92 -20.27 -21.16
CA ARG A 338 11.47 -20.83 -22.45
C ARG A 338 11.16 -22.32 -22.34
N GLY A 339 11.98 -23.07 -21.61
CA GLY A 339 11.75 -24.49 -21.31
C GLY A 339 10.46 -24.76 -20.53
N GLN A 340 9.95 -23.78 -19.77
CA GLN A 340 8.64 -23.83 -19.09
C GLN A 340 7.45 -23.48 -20.00
N GLY A 341 7.69 -23.27 -21.30
CA GLY A 341 6.68 -22.97 -22.31
C GLY A 341 6.28 -21.49 -22.37
N ASN A 342 7.12 -20.57 -21.89
CA ASN A 342 6.86 -19.14 -21.97
C ASN A 342 7.62 -18.50 -23.15
N GLY A 343 6.98 -17.59 -23.87
CA GLY A 343 7.65 -16.68 -24.79
C GLY A 343 8.54 -15.71 -24.01
N VAL A 344 9.73 -15.39 -24.55
CA VAL A 344 10.67 -14.44 -23.91
C VAL A 344 11.14 -13.45 -24.96
N CYS A 345 10.78 -12.17 -24.76
CA CYS A 345 11.23 -11.04 -25.54
C CYS A 345 12.16 -10.14 -24.70
N GLU A 346 13.23 -9.66 -25.33
CA GLU A 346 14.19 -8.75 -24.74
C GLU A 346 14.15 -7.42 -25.51
N LEU A 347 13.78 -6.35 -24.81
CA LEU A 347 13.91 -4.99 -25.30
C LEU A 347 15.30 -4.49 -24.90
N ASP A 348 16.26 -4.72 -25.79
CA ASP A 348 17.66 -4.31 -25.58
C ASP A 348 17.81 -2.80 -25.78
N PHE A 349 18.15 -2.11 -24.69
CA PHE A 349 18.55 -0.70 -24.67
C PHE A 349 20.05 -0.53 -24.36
N HIS A 350 20.85 -1.60 -24.48
CA HIS A 350 22.32 -1.52 -24.39
C HIS A 350 22.95 -1.21 -25.75
N THR A 351 22.40 -1.76 -26.83
CA THR A 351 23.00 -1.67 -28.16
C THR A 351 22.65 -0.34 -28.82
N GLY A 352 23.69 0.43 -29.19
CA GLY A 352 23.56 1.68 -29.93
C GLY A 352 23.45 2.94 -29.07
N ILE A 353 23.84 2.87 -27.79
CA ILE A 353 23.92 4.01 -26.86
C ILE A 353 25.39 4.14 -26.40
N GLY A 354 25.97 5.34 -26.48
CA GLY A 354 27.31 5.60 -25.96
C GLY A 354 27.33 5.61 -24.43
N ASP A 355 28.47 5.30 -23.82
CA ASP A 355 28.61 5.27 -22.35
C ASP A 355 28.11 6.58 -21.71
N GLY A 356 27.15 6.47 -20.78
CA GLY A 356 26.57 7.60 -20.07
C GLY A 356 25.56 8.45 -20.86
N GLN A 357 25.21 8.09 -22.10
CA GLN A 357 24.16 8.77 -22.85
C GLN A 357 22.76 8.35 -22.38
N PRO A 358 21.80 9.30 -22.26
CA PRO A 358 20.43 8.95 -21.93
C PRO A 358 19.77 8.20 -23.09
N ILE A 359 18.92 7.22 -22.74
CA ILE A 359 18.08 6.52 -23.73
C ILE A 359 17.10 7.54 -24.33
N SER A 360 17.17 7.76 -25.64
CA SER A 360 16.27 8.67 -26.35
C SER A 360 14.89 8.06 -26.57
N ASP A 361 13.88 8.92 -26.60
CA ASP A 361 12.49 8.54 -26.92
C ASP A 361 12.37 7.88 -28.30
N GLU A 362 13.16 8.34 -29.28
CA GLU A 362 13.20 7.77 -30.63
C GLU A 362 13.71 6.32 -30.64
N LEU A 363 14.69 6.01 -29.78
CA LEU A 363 15.19 4.65 -29.63
C LEU A 363 14.11 3.74 -29.01
N ILE A 364 13.41 4.21 -27.97
CA ILE A 364 12.28 3.48 -27.36
C ILE A 364 11.22 3.16 -28.41
N LYS A 365 10.82 4.17 -29.20
CA LYS A 365 9.85 4.01 -30.27
C LYS A 365 10.28 2.95 -31.28
N ARG A 366 11.52 3.02 -31.79
CA ARG A 366 12.05 2.05 -32.76
C ARG A 366 12.09 0.62 -32.22
N ARG A 367 12.46 0.44 -30.94
CA ARG A 367 12.49 -0.89 -30.30
C ARG A 367 11.09 -1.45 -30.12
N LEU A 368 10.13 -0.61 -29.74
CA LEU A 368 8.73 -1.00 -29.61
C LEU A 368 8.05 -1.28 -30.95
N GLU A 369 8.38 -0.56 -32.02
CA GLU A 369 7.92 -0.87 -33.37
C GLU A 369 8.42 -2.23 -33.84
N LYS A 370 9.70 -2.56 -33.57
CA LYS A 370 10.23 -3.91 -33.83
C LYS A 370 9.49 -4.97 -33.01
N PHE A 371 9.30 -4.73 -31.72
CA PHE A 371 8.51 -5.61 -30.85
C PHE A 371 7.10 -5.87 -31.41
N LEU A 372 6.44 -4.82 -31.91
CA LEU A 372 5.11 -4.93 -32.49
C LEU A 372 5.10 -5.73 -33.80
N ASN A 373 6.16 -5.65 -34.60
CA ASN A 373 6.30 -6.47 -35.81
C ASN A 373 6.50 -7.96 -35.47
N ASP A 374 7.26 -8.25 -34.40
CA ASP A 374 7.48 -9.62 -33.94
C ASP A 374 6.23 -10.21 -33.23
N TYR A 375 5.37 -9.35 -32.67
CA TYR A 375 4.16 -9.71 -31.93
C TYR A 375 2.93 -8.92 -32.38
N ASP A 376 2.55 -9.06 -33.65
CA ASP A 376 1.46 -8.29 -34.28
C ASP A 376 0.11 -8.39 -33.55
N ILE A 377 -0.12 -9.52 -32.85
CA ILE A 377 -1.29 -9.75 -31.99
C ILE A 377 -1.43 -8.76 -30.82
N LEU A 378 -0.38 -7.97 -30.53
CA LEU A 378 -0.36 -6.94 -29.51
C LEU A 378 -0.74 -5.54 -30.04
N ARG A 379 -1.08 -5.38 -31.32
CA ARG A 379 -1.70 -4.14 -31.81
C ARG A 379 -3.09 -3.96 -31.18
N ALA A 380 -3.30 -2.81 -30.52
CA ALA A 380 -4.55 -2.48 -29.85
C ALA A 380 -5.61 -1.92 -30.81
#